data_AF-A0A925HVX7-F1
#
_entry.id   AF-A0A925HVX7-F1
#
_cell.length_a   1.000
_cell.length_b   1.000
_cell.length_c   1.000
_cell.angle_alpha   90.00
_cell.angle_beta   90.00
_cell.angle_gamma   90.00
#
_symmetry.space_group_name_H-M   'P 1'
#
loop_
_entity.id
_entity.type
_entity.pdbx_description
1 polymer ?
#
loop_
_entity_poly.entity_id
_entity_poly.type
_entity_poly.pdbx_seq_one_letter_code
_entity_poly.pdbx_strand_id
1 'polypeptide(L)'
;MKHNFHVSKKIILRSVLVTSLFIAGGMTLLSFSVARMNTEFLKQLGIGKSDADKKITRSILGGSLDAYGLKNAKNIALGNRTAVAKELLIYTKAAVNTEAFKKEYKEMKDSYKPEFVAIQTPEDFKKETLARYRKMVADAENNVKSANADLKPIFQTILTEGQKQLKEYENPKNQAFIRYEKSYPETVSFNQQNYDHRIKLWEENYPTNHLLFVKKRLIDFMAETADIDFNAELKERDGRKVFVNRAYESKGNRWKMAFRAGKQVVAPAREFVEKWIGEIE
;
A
#
# COMPACT_ATOMS: atom_id res chain seq x y z
N MET A 1 -14.31 45.62 49.47
CA MET A 1 -14.42 44.81 48.23
C MET A 1 -13.12 44.04 47.92
N LYS A 2 -12.59 43.24 48.87
CA LYS A 2 -11.35 42.45 48.68
C LYS A 2 -11.42 41.01 49.21
N HIS A 3 -12.58 40.53 49.67
CA HIS A 3 -12.68 39.25 50.36
C HIS A 3 -13.14 38.05 49.50
N ASN A 4 -13.62 38.25 48.27
CA ASN A 4 -14.19 37.18 47.45
C ASN A 4 -13.23 36.56 46.40
N PHE A 5 -12.01 37.09 46.24
CA PHE A 5 -11.10 36.64 45.18
C PHE A 5 -10.31 35.37 45.54
N HIS A 6 -10.15 35.07 46.84
CA HIS A 6 -9.33 33.95 47.32
C HIS A 6 -10.05 32.60 47.28
N VAL A 7 -11.38 32.59 47.44
CA VAL A 7 -12.19 31.36 47.42
C VAL A 7 -12.30 30.80 46.00
N SER A 8 -12.42 31.67 44.99
CA SER A 8 -12.53 31.28 43.57
C SER A 8 -11.27 30.58 43.04
N LYS A 9 -10.06 31.06 43.39
CA LYS A 9 -8.80 30.43 42.96
C LYS A 9 -8.59 29.02 43.53
N LYS A 10 -9.02 28.75 44.77
CA LYS A 10 -8.93 27.42 45.39
C LYS A 10 -9.89 26.41 44.75
N ILE A 11 -11.07 26.87 44.31
CA ILE A 11 -12.06 26.01 43.65
C ILE A 11 -11.59 25.66 42.23
N ILE A 12 -11.12 26.65 41.46
CA ILE A 12 -10.59 26.44 40.10
C ILE A 12 -9.37 25.51 40.12
N LEU A 13 -8.45 25.67 41.06
CA LEU A 13 -7.26 24.83 41.18
C LEU A 13 -7.61 23.36 41.52
N ARG A 14 -8.64 23.14 42.36
CA ARG A 14 -9.13 21.79 42.70
C ARG A 14 -9.84 21.12 41.53
N SER A 15 -10.63 21.87 40.75
CA SER A 15 -11.30 21.34 39.56
C SER A 15 -10.29 20.92 38.48
N VAL A 16 -9.26 21.73 38.22
CA VAL A 16 -8.19 21.38 37.25
C VAL A 16 -7.43 20.12 37.70
N LEU A 17 -7.10 19.99 38.99
CA LEU A 17 -6.38 18.82 39.51
C LEU A 17 -7.20 17.52 39.38
N VAL A 18 -8.51 17.57 39.61
CA VAL A 18 -9.40 16.41 39.48
C VAL A 18 -9.56 16.00 38.00
N THR A 19 -9.70 16.96 37.08
CA THR A 19 -9.76 16.65 35.64
C THR A 19 -8.44 16.07 35.12
N SER A 20 -7.30 16.59 35.57
CA SER A 20 -5.98 16.04 35.24
C SER A 20 -5.78 14.61 35.78
N LEU A 21 -6.29 14.32 36.98
CA LEU A 21 -6.26 12.97 37.57
C LEU A 21 -7.14 11.96 36.81
N PHE A 22 -8.30 12.39 36.29
CA PHE A 22 -9.15 11.53 35.44
C PHE A 22 -8.53 11.26 34.07
N ILE A 23 -7.87 12.25 33.45
CA ILE A 23 -7.16 12.09 32.18
C ILE A 23 -5.93 11.18 32.36
N ALA A 24 -5.16 11.38 33.43
CA ALA A 24 -4.01 10.53 33.75
C ALA A 24 -4.44 9.09 34.12
N GLY A 25 -5.51 8.93 34.89
CA GLY A 25 -6.11 7.62 35.21
C GLY A 25 -6.58 6.88 33.96
N GLY A 26 -7.27 7.57 33.04
CA GLY A 26 -7.70 7.01 31.75
C GLY A 26 -6.52 6.56 30.87
N MET A 27 -5.43 7.34 30.82
CA MET A 27 -4.22 6.95 30.07
C MET A 27 -3.49 5.75 30.70
N THR A 28 -3.48 5.62 32.03
CA THR A 28 -2.88 4.44 32.69
C THR A 28 -3.72 3.17 32.51
N LEU A 29 -5.05 3.26 32.52
CA LEU A 29 -5.94 2.10 32.30
C LEU A 29 -5.91 1.61 30.85
N LEU A 30 -5.77 2.52 29.87
CA LEU A 30 -5.55 2.15 28.47
C LEU A 30 -4.15 1.55 28.25
N SER A 31 -3.15 1.98 29.02
CA SER A 31 -1.79 1.40 28.96
C SER A 31 -1.72 0.00 29.59
N PHE A 32 -2.57 -0.30 30.57
CA PHE A 32 -2.63 -1.62 31.23
C PHE A 32 -3.40 -2.68 30.43
N SER A 33 -4.36 -2.31 29.58
CA SER A 33 -5.11 -3.29 28.77
C SER A 33 -4.29 -3.88 27.62
N VAL A 34 -3.26 -3.17 27.14
CA VAL A 34 -2.30 -3.67 26.14
C VAL A 34 -1.25 -4.60 26.76
N ALA A 35 -1.05 -4.53 28.09
CA ALA A 35 0.08 -5.17 28.77
C ALA A 35 -0.06 -6.69 29.05
N ARG A 36 -1.21 -7.32 28.75
CA ARG A 36 -1.38 -8.79 28.86
C ARG A 36 -2.19 -9.37 27.72
N MET A 37 -1.75 -9.18 26.49
CA MET A 37 -2.17 -10.10 25.43
C MET A 37 -1.54 -11.47 25.70
N ASN A 38 -2.37 -12.51 25.81
CA ASN A 38 -1.90 -13.88 25.88
C ASN A 38 -1.14 -14.20 24.58
N THR A 39 0.19 -14.30 24.63
CA THR A 39 1.02 -14.64 23.46
C THR A 39 1.37 -16.12 23.41
N GLU A 40 0.79 -16.95 24.27
CA GLU A 40 1.12 -18.38 24.33
C GLU A 40 0.73 -19.10 23.03
N PHE A 41 -0.34 -18.68 22.35
CA PHE A 41 -0.68 -19.20 21.02
C PHE A 41 0.41 -18.93 19.96
N LEU A 42 1.23 -17.89 20.10
CA LEU A 42 2.35 -17.66 19.19
C LEU A 42 3.40 -18.76 19.31
N LYS A 43 3.64 -19.27 20.54
CA LYS A 43 4.49 -20.45 20.74
C LYS A 43 3.86 -21.69 20.13
N GLN A 44 2.54 -21.86 20.27
CA GLN A 44 1.81 -22.95 19.60
C GLN A 44 1.91 -22.87 18.07
N LEU A 45 2.01 -21.66 17.51
CA LEU A 45 2.26 -21.43 16.08
C LEU A 45 3.75 -21.56 15.70
N GLY A 46 4.65 -21.60 16.67
CA GLY A 46 6.10 -21.68 16.47
C GLY A 46 6.72 -20.37 15.98
N ILE A 47 6.14 -19.23 16.36
CA ILE A 47 6.55 -17.89 15.92
C ILE A 47 6.85 -16.97 17.11
N GLY A 48 7.87 -16.12 16.99
CA GLY A 48 8.16 -15.07 17.95
C GLY A 48 7.25 -13.84 17.77
N LYS A 49 7.08 -13.05 18.84
CA LYS A 49 6.23 -11.85 18.81
C LYS A 49 6.62 -10.86 17.69
N SER A 50 7.91 -10.53 17.57
CA SER A 50 8.42 -9.60 16.56
C SER A 50 8.11 -10.06 15.13
N ASP A 51 8.24 -11.35 14.86
CA ASP A 51 7.93 -11.92 13.56
C ASP A 51 6.41 -11.93 13.30
N ALA A 52 5.61 -12.23 14.32
CA ALA A 52 4.15 -12.17 14.22
C ALA A 52 3.66 -10.75 13.90
N ASP A 53 4.19 -9.74 14.58
CA ASP A 53 3.87 -8.32 14.34
C ASP A 53 4.18 -7.90 12.90
N LYS A 54 5.38 -8.25 12.41
CA LYS A 54 5.79 -7.98 11.03
C LYS A 54 4.91 -8.69 10.02
N LYS A 55 4.61 -9.98 10.25
CA LYS A 55 3.79 -10.78 9.34
C LYS A 55 2.37 -10.30 9.25
N ILE A 56 1.76 -9.95 10.38
CA ILE A 56 0.42 -9.36 10.41
C ILE A 56 0.40 -8.05 9.64
N THR A 57 1.35 -7.16 9.93
CA THR A 57 1.43 -5.84 9.27
C THR A 57 1.58 -6.00 7.76
N ARG A 58 2.57 -6.78 7.31
CA ARG A 58 2.77 -7.08 5.88
C ARG A 58 1.56 -7.74 5.24
N SER A 59 0.87 -8.63 5.96
CA SER A 59 -0.26 -9.36 5.40
C SER A 59 -1.46 -8.45 5.16
N ILE A 60 -1.77 -7.59 6.14
CA ILE A 60 -2.88 -6.64 6.04
C ILE A 60 -2.57 -5.56 4.99
N LEU A 61 -1.38 -4.95 5.05
CA LEU A 61 -0.96 -3.90 4.12
C LEU A 61 -0.84 -4.44 2.69
N GLY A 62 -0.09 -5.53 2.51
CA GLY A 62 0.17 -6.15 1.22
C GLY A 62 -1.01 -6.93 0.63
N GLY A 63 -2.08 -7.17 1.39
CA GLY A 63 -3.21 -7.97 0.91
C GLY A 63 -2.80 -9.38 0.49
N SER A 64 -1.92 -10.02 1.24
CA SER A 64 -1.54 -11.41 1.01
C SER A 64 -1.20 -12.06 2.34
N LEU A 65 -1.30 -13.38 2.45
CA LEU A 65 -0.97 -14.05 3.71
C LEU A 65 0.52 -14.38 3.74
N ASP A 66 1.29 -13.73 4.61
CA ASP A 66 2.65 -14.16 4.94
C ASP A 66 2.61 -15.32 5.95
N ALA A 67 2.27 -16.52 5.47
CA ALA A 67 2.19 -17.75 6.27
C ALA A 67 3.54 -18.46 6.43
N TYR A 68 4.59 -18.01 5.74
CA TYR A 68 5.88 -18.70 5.76
C TYR A 68 6.50 -18.65 7.16
N GLY A 69 6.99 -19.79 7.66
CA GLY A 69 7.59 -19.88 9.00
C GLY A 69 6.61 -20.19 10.14
N LEU A 70 5.32 -20.40 9.87
CA LEU A 70 4.37 -20.97 10.85
C LEU A 70 4.59 -22.49 10.99
N LYS A 71 5.69 -22.86 11.67
CA LYS A 71 6.22 -24.23 11.72
C LYS A 71 5.24 -25.25 12.33
N ASN A 72 4.38 -24.81 13.25
CA ASN A 72 3.54 -25.69 14.05
C ASN A 72 2.04 -25.61 13.71
N ALA A 73 1.64 -24.80 12.73
CA ALA A 73 0.21 -24.60 12.41
C ALA A 73 -0.53 -25.90 12.06
N LYS A 74 0.14 -26.86 11.41
CA LYS A 74 -0.42 -28.18 11.09
C LYS A 74 -0.57 -29.09 12.31
N ASN A 75 0.24 -28.86 13.35
CA ASN A 75 0.35 -29.69 14.56
C ASN A 75 -0.61 -29.24 15.67
N ILE A 76 -1.34 -28.14 15.47
CA ILE A 76 -2.38 -27.70 16.41
C ILE A 76 -3.48 -28.77 16.45
N ALA A 77 -3.67 -29.36 17.62
CA ALA A 77 -4.72 -30.33 17.89
C ALA A 77 -6.08 -29.79 17.43
N LEU A 78 -6.90 -30.65 16.80
CA LEU A 78 -8.18 -30.24 16.19
C LEU A 78 -9.06 -29.44 17.16
N GLY A 79 -9.18 -29.89 18.42
CA GLY A 79 -9.93 -29.20 19.47
C GLY A 79 -9.41 -27.81 19.85
N ASN A 80 -8.14 -27.50 19.58
CA ASN A 80 -7.50 -26.22 19.94
C ASN A 80 -7.49 -25.20 18.80
N ARG A 81 -7.79 -25.60 17.55
CA ARG A 81 -7.72 -24.70 16.38
C ARG A 81 -8.65 -23.49 16.49
N THR A 82 -9.85 -23.68 17.03
CA THR A 82 -10.80 -22.59 17.28
C THR A 82 -10.23 -21.55 18.24
N ALA A 83 -9.62 -21.99 19.35
CA ALA A 83 -9.06 -21.09 20.35
C ALA A 83 -7.88 -20.29 19.79
N VAL A 84 -6.93 -20.98 19.13
CA VAL A 84 -5.77 -20.32 18.49
C VAL A 84 -6.21 -19.31 17.42
N ALA A 85 -7.23 -19.64 16.61
CA ALA A 85 -7.77 -18.72 15.60
C ALA A 85 -8.35 -17.45 16.24
N LYS A 86 -9.14 -17.59 17.31
CA LYS A 86 -9.71 -16.45 18.03
C LYS A 86 -8.62 -15.59 18.69
N GLU A 87 -7.63 -16.20 19.33
CA GLU A 87 -6.52 -15.47 19.95
C GLU A 87 -5.68 -14.73 18.90
N LEU A 88 -5.40 -15.34 17.75
CA LEU A 88 -4.72 -14.68 16.64
C LEU A 88 -5.51 -13.50 16.08
N LEU A 89 -6.84 -13.59 15.99
CA LEU A 89 -7.68 -12.48 15.53
C LEU A 89 -7.73 -11.33 16.52
N ILE A 90 -7.83 -11.63 17.82
CA ILE A 90 -7.71 -10.63 18.89
C ILE A 90 -6.34 -9.95 18.82
N TYR A 91 -5.28 -10.73 18.66
CA TYR A 91 -3.92 -10.22 18.50
C TYR A 91 -3.78 -9.32 17.27
N THR A 92 -4.33 -9.76 16.14
CA THR A 92 -4.32 -8.99 14.87
C THR A 92 -5.04 -7.67 15.03
N LYS A 93 -6.23 -7.68 15.65
CA LYS A 93 -7.01 -6.47 15.94
C LYS A 93 -6.25 -5.50 16.85
N ALA A 94 -5.56 -6.00 17.87
CA ALA A 94 -4.71 -5.16 18.70
C ALA A 94 -3.49 -4.61 17.92
N ALA A 95 -2.85 -5.45 17.11
CA ALA A 95 -1.66 -5.09 16.33
C ALA A 95 -1.94 -3.95 15.35
N VAL A 96 -3.08 -3.95 14.64
CA VAL A 96 -3.41 -2.87 13.70
C VAL A 96 -3.70 -1.53 14.37
N ASN A 97 -3.97 -1.52 15.68
CA ASN A 97 -4.17 -0.29 16.46
C ASN A 97 -2.86 0.30 17.02
N THR A 98 -1.72 -0.38 16.83
CA THR A 98 -0.43 0.09 17.33
C THR A 98 0.11 1.27 16.50
N GLU A 99 0.92 2.13 17.14
CA GLU A 99 1.61 3.21 16.44
C GLU A 99 2.55 2.70 15.35
N ALA A 100 3.16 1.53 15.54
CA ALA A 100 3.99 0.89 14.52
C ALA A 100 3.20 0.59 13.25
N PHE A 101 2.00 0.00 13.38
CA PHE A 101 1.14 -0.28 12.22
C PHE A 101 0.67 1.02 11.55
N LYS A 102 0.24 2.02 12.32
CA LYS A 102 -0.18 3.32 11.77
C LYS A 102 0.93 3.99 10.97
N LYS A 103 2.17 3.92 11.47
CA LYS A 103 3.35 4.43 10.78
C LYS A 103 3.59 3.69 9.46
N GLU A 104 3.61 2.36 9.46
CA GLU A 104 3.81 1.57 8.23
C GLU A 104 2.67 1.80 7.22
N TYR A 105 1.43 1.92 7.69
CA TYR A 105 0.30 2.28 6.84
C TYR A 105 0.50 3.64 6.17
N LYS A 106 0.93 4.65 6.94
CA LYS A 106 1.18 6.00 6.42
C LYS A 106 2.31 5.99 5.38
N GLU A 107 3.42 5.32 5.68
CA GLU A 107 4.55 5.18 4.74
C GLU A 107 4.12 4.49 3.45
N MET A 108 3.33 3.41 3.55
CA MET A 108 2.75 2.73 2.39
C MET A 108 1.83 3.67 1.60
N LYS A 109 0.88 4.33 2.26
CA LYS A 109 -0.06 5.27 1.64
C LYS A 109 0.67 6.38 0.89
N ASP A 110 1.68 6.99 1.52
CA ASP A 110 2.48 8.06 0.94
C ASP A 110 3.27 7.55 -0.27
N SER A 111 3.81 6.32 -0.23
CA SER A 111 4.53 5.71 -1.36
C SER A 111 3.67 5.43 -2.58
N TYR A 112 2.35 5.28 -2.40
CA TYR A 112 1.39 5.11 -3.50
C TYR A 112 0.75 6.42 -3.96
N LYS A 113 1.10 7.56 -3.35
CA LYS A 113 0.52 8.84 -3.70
C LYS A 113 0.91 9.21 -5.13
N PRO A 114 -0.06 9.47 -6.03
CA PRO A 114 0.27 9.89 -7.38
C PRO A 114 1.07 11.19 -7.37
N GLU A 115 2.12 11.23 -8.17
CA GLU A 115 2.88 12.45 -8.44
C GLU A 115 2.26 13.21 -9.62
N PHE A 116 2.29 14.53 -9.52
CA PHE A 116 1.95 15.40 -10.64
C PHE A 116 3.22 15.69 -11.43
N VAL A 117 3.22 15.29 -12.70
CA VAL A 117 4.30 15.62 -13.63
C VAL A 117 3.75 16.68 -14.57
N ALA A 118 4.27 17.89 -14.48
CA ALA A 118 3.86 18.99 -15.34
C ALA A 118 4.24 18.69 -16.80
N ILE A 119 3.35 19.03 -17.73
CA ILE A 119 3.66 18.98 -19.16
C ILE A 119 4.61 20.13 -19.46
N GLN A 120 5.74 19.80 -20.09
CA GLN A 120 6.74 20.76 -20.52
C GLN A 120 6.10 21.89 -21.35
N THR A 121 6.50 23.13 -21.10
CA THR A 121 5.97 24.27 -21.86
C THR A 121 6.43 24.21 -23.33
N PRO A 122 5.69 24.79 -24.29
CA PRO A 122 6.16 24.88 -25.68
C PRO A 122 7.54 25.54 -25.81
N GLU A 123 7.82 26.55 -24.98
CA GLU A 123 9.10 27.24 -24.93
C GLU A 123 10.23 26.32 -24.46
N ASP A 124 10.03 25.59 -23.37
CA ASP A 124 11.02 24.66 -22.84
C ASP A 124 11.24 23.48 -23.79
N PHE A 125 10.15 22.95 -24.39
CA PHE A 125 10.23 21.88 -25.39
C PHE A 125 11.07 22.31 -26.59
N LYS A 126 10.85 23.53 -27.10
CA LYS A 126 11.64 24.11 -28.18
C LYS A 126 13.10 24.29 -27.78
N LYS A 127 13.35 24.90 -26.62
CA LYS A 127 14.70 25.16 -26.11
C LYS A 127 15.51 23.88 -25.92
N GLU A 128 14.94 22.87 -25.28
CA GLU A 128 15.62 21.60 -25.04
C GLU A 128 15.85 20.82 -26.34
N THR A 129 14.89 20.84 -27.26
CA THR A 129 15.03 20.21 -28.57
C THR A 129 16.19 20.82 -29.35
N LEU A 130 16.25 22.15 -29.44
CA LEU A 130 17.36 22.85 -30.11
C LEU A 130 18.70 22.61 -29.40
N ALA A 131 18.73 22.61 -28.07
CA ALA A 131 19.94 22.31 -27.31
C ALA A 131 20.46 20.88 -27.61
N ARG A 132 19.56 19.89 -27.68
CA ARG A 132 19.88 18.50 -28.02
C ARG A 132 20.48 18.38 -29.41
N TYR A 133 19.87 19.01 -30.41
CA TYR A 133 20.38 18.99 -31.79
C TYR A 133 21.72 19.71 -31.93
N ARG A 134 21.90 20.86 -31.26
CA ARG A 134 23.19 21.56 -31.23
C ARG A 134 24.29 20.71 -30.62
N LYS A 135 23.99 20.02 -29.52
CA LYS A 135 24.93 19.08 -28.91
C LYS A 135 25.29 17.93 -29.84
N MET A 136 24.30 17.32 -30.50
CA MET A 136 24.52 16.25 -31.47
C MET A 136 25.43 16.69 -32.64
N VAL A 137 25.21 17.90 -33.17
CA VAL A 137 26.08 18.48 -34.20
C VAL A 137 27.49 18.70 -33.68
N ALA A 138 27.66 19.31 -32.51
CA ALA A 138 28.97 19.54 -31.90
C ALA A 138 29.73 18.24 -31.62
N ASP A 139 29.05 17.21 -31.12
CA ASP A 139 29.64 15.89 -30.88
C ASP A 139 30.05 15.22 -32.21
N ALA A 140 29.22 15.34 -33.26
CA ALA A 140 29.55 14.84 -34.59
C ALA A 140 30.75 15.58 -35.21
N GLU A 141 30.84 16.90 -35.05
CA GLU A 141 32.01 17.69 -35.48
C GLU A 141 33.29 17.23 -34.80
N ASN A 142 33.23 16.96 -33.50
CA ASN A 142 34.37 16.45 -32.75
C ASN A 142 34.77 15.05 -33.24
N ASN A 143 33.80 14.17 -33.48
CA ASN A 143 34.05 12.83 -34.00
C ASN A 143 34.69 12.86 -35.40
N VAL A 144 34.29 13.76 -36.29
CA VAL A 144 34.94 13.95 -37.60
C VAL A 144 36.40 14.36 -37.45
N LYS A 145 36.70 15.24 -36.48
CA LYS A 145 38.07 15.73 -36.24
C LYS A 145 38.99 14.65 -35.69
N SER A 146 38.47 13.75 -34.86
CA SER A 146 39.27 12.70 -34.19
C SER A 146 39.25 11.34 -34.90
N ALA A 147 38.44 11.17 -35.95
CA ALA A 147 38.30 9.89 -36.64
C ALA A 147 39.48 9.56 -37.57
N ASN A 148 39.77 8.26 -37.68
CA ASN A 148 40.68 7.72 -38.69
C ASN A 148 40.05 7.75 -40.10
N ALA A 149 40.85 7.41 -41.12
CA ALA A 149 40.43 7.50 -42.52
C ALA A 149 39.17 6.71 -42.85
N ASP A 150 38.99 5.54 -42.23
CA ASP A 150 37.86 4.64 -42.51
C ASP A 150 36.55 5.13 -41.89
N LEU A 151 36.60 5.73 -40.70
CA LEU A 151 35.40 6.20 -39.97
C LEU A 151 35.00 7.64 -40.31
N LYS A 152 35.94 8.45 -40.82
CA LYS A 152 35.70 9.86 -41.13
C LYS A 152 34.54 10.09 -42.11
N PRO A 153 34.34 9.31 -43.19
CA PRO A 153 33.18 9.47 -44.08
C PRO A 153 31.83 9.21 -43.38
N ILE A 154 31.81 8.26 -42.43
CA ILE A 154 30.61 7.93 -41.65
C ILE A 154 30.23 9.11 -40.76
N PHE A 155 31.19 9.64 -39.98
CA PHE A 155 30.92 10.81 -39.12
C PHE A 155 30.60 12.06 -39.92
N GLN A 156 31.20 12.26 -41.10
CA GLN A 156 30.86 13.38 -41.98
C GLN A 156 29.41 13.32 -42.46
N THR A 157 28.90 12.12 -42.72
CA THR A 157 27.49 11.90 -43.09
C THR A 157 26.57 12.22 -41.91
N ILE A 158 26.90 11.74 -40.71
CA ILE A 158 26.16 12.04 -39.48
C ILE A 158 26.14 13.55 -39.19
N LEU A 159 27.28 14.22 -39.34
CA LEU A 159 27.39 15.68 -39.16
C LEU A 159 26.49 16.42 -40.16
N THR A 160 26.53 16.03 -41.43
CA THR A 160 25.74 16.67 -42.49
C THR A 160 24.25 16.52 -42.23
N GLU A 161 23.79 15.32 -41.89
CA GLU A 161 22.39 15.08 -41.56
C GLU A 161 21.98 15.79 -40.26
N GLY A 162 22.85 15.82 -39.26
CA GLY A 162 22.61 16.55 -38.01
C GLY A 162 22.46 18.05 -38.22
N GLN A 163 23.30 18.66 -39.06
CA GLN A 163 23.21 20.07 -39.42
C GLN A 163 21.93 20.37 -40.20
N LYS A 164 21.50 19.47 -41.10
CA LYS A 164 20.24 19.59 -41.83
C LYS A 164 19.05 19.57 -40.88
N GLN A 165 19.00 18.61 -39.95
CA GLN A 165 17.94 18.52 -38.94
C GLN A 165 17.94 19.74 -38.02
N LEU A 166 19.10 20.20 -37.55
CA LEU A 166 19.18 21.42 -36.72
C LEU A 166 18.58 22.63 -37.45
N LYS A 167 18.91 22.84 -38.73
CA LYS A 167 18.31 23.92 -39.53
C LYS A 167 16.79 23.79 -39.68
N GLU A 168 16.29 22.57 -39.83
CA GLU A 168 14.84 22.32 -39.90
C GLU A 168 14.15 22.70 -38.59
N TYR A 169 14.74 22.38 -37.43
CA TYR A 169 14.20 22.75 -36.12
C TYR A 169 14.43 24.22 -35.77
N GLU A 170 15.47 24.86 -36.27
CA GLU A 170 15.67 26.31 -36.11
C GLU A 170 14.66 27.14 -36.90
N ASN A 171 14.00 26.54 -37.91
CA ASN A 171 12.94 27.21 -38.66
C ASN A 171 11.78 27.60 -37.73
N PRO A 172 11.42 28.89 -37.62
CA PRO A 172 10.30 29.34 -36.77
C PRO A 172 8.94 28.77 -37.21
N LYS A 173 8.82 28.28 -38.45
CA LYS A 173 7.61 27.62 -38.98
C LYS A 173 7.69 26.08 -38.93
N ASN A 174 8.59 25.53 -38.13
CA ASN A 174 8.71 24.09 -37.95
C ASN A 174 7.37 23.51 -37.46
N GLN A 175 6.83 22.54 -38.20
CA GLN A 175 5.50 21.98 -37.95
C GLN A 175 5.42 21.19 -36.64
N ALA A 176 6.53 20.65 -36.12
CA ALA A 176 6.53 19.94 -34.84
C ALA A 176 6.25 20.91 -33.68
N PHE A 177 6.88 22.09 -33.65
CA PHE A 177 6.64 23.10 -32.61
C PHE A 177 5.23 23.69 -32.72
N ILE A 178 4.75 23.99 -33.93
CA ILE A 178 3.38 24.50 -34.14
C ILE A 178 2.35 23.48 -33.65
N ARG A 179 2.51 22.20 -33.99
CA ARG A 179 1.60 21.14 -33.53
C ARG A 179 1.62 21.00 -32.01
N TYR A 180 2.81 21.03 -31.40
CA TYR A 180 2.96 20.93 -29.96
C TYR A 180 2.29 22.10 -29.23
N GLU A 181 2.57 23.33 -29.66
CA GLU A 181 1.95 24.54 -29.11
C GLU A 181 0.43 24.50 -29.22
N LYS A 182 -0.10 24.05 -30.37
CA LYS A 182 -1.55 23.90 -30.59
C LYS A 182 -2.18 22.85 -29.68
N SER A 183 -1.53 21.71 -29.44
CA SER A 183 -2.06 20.63 -28.59
C SER A 183 -1.77 20.84 -27.10
N TYR A 184 -0.89 21.78 -26.74
CA TYR A 184 -0.42 21.98 -25.36
C TYR A 184 -1.57 22.26 -24.38
N PRO A 185 -2.54 23.16 -24.64
CA PRO A 185 -3.63 23.43 -23.70
C PRO A 185 -4.49 22.18 -23.40
N GLU A 186 -4.80 21.40 -24.43
CA GLU A 186 -5.55 20.15 -24.29
C GLU A 186 -4.75 19.10 -23.52
N THR A 187 -3.46 18.97 -23.81
CA THR A 187 -2.55 18.03 -23.13
C THR A 187 -2.43 18.38 -21.64
N VAL A 188 -2.29 19.66 -21.29
CA VAL A 188 -2.26 20.14 -19.90
C VAL A 188 -3.57 19.84 -19.19
N SER A 189 -4.71 20.15 -19.83
CA SER A 189 -6.04 19.88 -19.27
C SER A 189 -6.25 18.38 -19.00
N PHE A 190 -5.94 17.54 -19.98
CA PHE A 190 -6.04 16.09 -19.83
C PHE A 190 -5.09 15.54 -18.75
N ASN A 191 -3.86 16.06 -18.67
CA ASN A 191 -2.92 15.68 -17.63
C ASN A 191 -3.44 16.01 -16.22
N GLN A 192 -4.04 17.20 -16.05
CA GLN A 192 -4.67 17.60 -14.79
C GLN A 192 -5.85 16.68 -14.43
N GLN A 193 -6.78 16.45 -15.38
CA GLN A 193 -7.93 15.56 -15.15
C GLN A 193 -7.50 14.15 -14.77
N ASN A 194 -6.49 13.60 -15.46
CA ASN A 194 -5.93 12.30 -15.10
C ASN A 194 -5.30 12.31 -13.72
N TYR A 195 -4.56 13.37 -13.36
CA TYR A 195 -3.99 13.50 -12.03
C TYR A 195 -5.07 13.54 -10.96
N ASP A 196 -6.09 14.38 -11.12
CA ASP A 196 -7.21 14.51 -10.18
C ASP A 196 -7.96 13.19 -10.02
N HIS A 197 -8.18 12.47 -11.13
CA HIS A 197 -8.76 11.13 -11.10
C HIS A 197 -7.90 10.14 -10.32
N ARG A 198 -6.57 10.13 -10.56
CA ARG A 198 -5.63 9.27 -9.81
C ARG A 198 -5.61 9.62 -8.32
N ILE A 199 -5.66 10.91 -7.97
CA ILE A 199 -5.73 11.37 -6.57
C ILE A 199 -7.01 10.88 -5.92
N LYS A 200 -8.17 11.04 -6.57
CA LYS A 200 -9.44 10.55 -6.05
C LYS A 200 -9.43 9.04 -5.82
N LEU A 201 -8.96 8.26 -6.80
CA LEU A 201 -8.81 6.81 -6.65
C LEU A 201 -7.83 6.45 -5.54
N TRP A 202 -6.75 7.21 -5.36
CA TRP A 202 -5.80 7.00 -4.27
C TRP A 202 -6.45 7.28 -2.90
N GLU A 203 -7.22 8.36 -2.74
CA GLU A 203 -7.94 8.65 -1.49
C GLU A 203 -8.98 7.58 -1.15
N GLU A 204 -9.71 7.08 -2.14
CA GLU A 204 -10.68 5.98 -1.99
C GLU A 204 -9.99 4.65 -1.61
N ASN A 205 -8.84 4.35 -2.21
CA ASN A 205 -8.11 3.11 -1.95
C ASN A 205 -7.26 3.16 -0.68
N TYR A 206 -6.85 4.34 -0.23
CA TYR A 206 -5.97 4.58 0.92
C TYR A 206 -6.57 5.65 1.86
N PRO A 207 -7.66 5.32 2.57
CA PRO A 207 -8.37 6.25 3.44
C PRO A 207 -7.49 6.82 4.55
N THR A 208 -7.73 8.06 4.98
CA THR A 208 -6.95 8.68 6.06
C THR A 208 -7.05 7.88 7.37
N ASN A 209 -8.23 7.32 7.66
CA ASN A 209 -8.38 6.35 8.74
C ASN A 209 -7.87 4.97 8.30
N HIS A 210 -6.70 4.56 8.81
CA HIS A 210 -6.13 3.23 8.56
C HIS A 210 -7.10 2.07 8.86
N LEU A 211 -8.03 2.23 9.81
CA LEU A 211 -9.01 1.19 10.12
C LEU A 211 -10.01 0.98 8.98
N LEU A 212 -10.32 2.00 8.17
CA LEU A 212 -11.14 1.83 6.96
C LEU A 212 -10.42 0.97 5.91
N PHE A 213 -9.08 1.08 5.83
CA PHE A 213 -8.29 0.18 4.99
C PHE A 213 -8.33 -1.26 5.52
N VAL A 214 -8.21 -1.44 6.85
CA VAL A 214 -8.37 -2.76 7.49
C VAL A 214 -9.77 -3.32 7.21
N LYS A 215 -10.82 -2.50 7.33
CA LYS A 215 -12.22 -2.88 7.05
C LYS A 215 -12.38 -3.44 5.64
N LYS A 216 -11.74 -2.82 4.63
CA LYS A 216 -11.72 -3.36 3.25
C LYS A 216 -11.13 -4.76 3.20
N ARG A 217 -10.00 -5.02 3.88
CA ARG A 217 -9.39 -6.36 3.95
C ARG A 217 -10.28 -7.38 4.65
N LEU A 218 -10.99 -6.96 5.69
CA LEU A 218 -11.94 -7.80 6.42
C LEU A 218 -13.15 -8.17 5.53
N ILE A 219 -13.66 -7.22 4.75
CA ILE A 219 -14.72 -7.46 3.76
C ILE A 219 -14.24 -8.42 2.67
N ASP A 220 -13.02 -8.25 2.15
CA ASP A 220 -12.42 -9.18 1.17
C ASP A 220 -12.40 -10.61 1.72
N PHE A 221 -11.98 -10.79 2.98
CA PHE A 221 -12.00 -12.09 3.65
C PHE A 221 -13.41 -12.66 3.76
N MET A 222 -14.42 -11.85 4.10
CA MET A 222 -15.80 -12.29 4.18
C MET A 222 -16.34 -12.73 2.82
N ALA A 223 -15.99 -12.04 1.74
CA ALA A 223 -16.38 -12.41 0.38
C ALA A 223 -15.70 -13.70 -0.07
N GLU A 224 -14.39 -13.82 0.12
CA GLU A 224 -13.60 -14.98 -0.31
C GLU A 224 -13.91 -16.28 0.43
N THR A 225 -14.54 -16.18 1.60
CA THR A 225 -14.90 -17.34 2.42
C THR A 225 -16.41 -17.61 2.50
N ALA A 226 -17.22 -16.89 1.73
CA ALA A 226 -18.68 -16.95 1.82
C ALA A 226 -19.27 -18.31 1.39
N ASP A 227 -18.67 -18.95 0.39
CA ASP A 227 -19.22 -20.12 -0.29
C ASP A 227 -18.34 -21.37 -0.16
N ILE A 228 -17.56 -21.47 0.92
CA ILE A 228 -16.70 -22.64 1.13
C ILE A 228 -17.54 -23.85 1.50
N ASP A 229 -17.50 -24.85 0.63
CA ASP A 229 -17.97 -26.20 0.92
C ASP A 229 -16.87 -27.00 1.62
N PHE A 230 -16.94 -27.10 2.95
CA PHE A 230 -15.97 -27.86 3.75
C PHE A 230 -16.08 -29.38 3.60
N ASN A 231 -17.09 -29.88 2.88
CA ASN A 231 -17.25 -31.29 2.56
C ASN A 231 -16.73 -31.63 1.15
N ALA A 232 -16.14 -30.65 0.45
CA ALA A 232 -15.63 -30.85 -0.90
C ALA A 232 -14.62 -32.00 -0.99
N GLU A 233 -14.87 -32.90 -1.93
CA GLU A 233 -14.03 -34.08 -2.14
C GLU A 233 -12.68 -33.72 -2.78
N LEU A 234 -11.63 -34.35 -2.28
CA LEU A 234 -10.27 -34.24 -2.81
C LEU A 234 -9.81 -35.58 -3.36
N LYS A 235 -9.10 -35.56 -4.47
CA LYS A 235 -8.38 -36.72 -5.01
C LYS A 235 -6.89 -36.45 -5.08
N GLU A 236 -6.11 -37.52 -5.07
CA GLU A 236 -4.68 -37.46 -5.27
C GLU A 236 -4.34 -37.42 -6.76
N ARG A 237 -3.47 -36.50 -7.14
CA ARG A 237 -2.92 -36.35 -8.49
C ARG A 237 -1.50 -35.83 -8.38
N ASP A 238 -0.54 -36.58 -8.91
CA ASP A 238 0.88 -36.20 -8.92
C ASP A 238 1.43 -35.84 -7.52
N GLY A 239 1.04 -36.61 -6.50
CA GLY A 239 1.43 -36.39 -5.10
C GLY A 239 0.80 -35.15 -4.44
N ARG A 240 -0.23 -34.56 -5.07
CA ARG A 240 -0.97 -33.39 -4.55
C ARG A 240 -2.45 -33.70 -4.41
N LYS A 241 -3.07 -33.14 -3.38
CA LYS A 241 -4.53 -33.16 -3.21
C LYS A 241 -5.18 -32.03 -3.99
N VAL A 242 -6.00 -32.39 -4.97
CA VAL A 242 -6.77 -31.48 -5.84
C VAL A 242 -8.26 -31.72 -5.64
N PHE A 243 -9.08 -30.69 -5.86
CA PHE A 243 -10.53 -30.82 -5.77
C PHE A 243 -11.07 -31.67 -6.92
N VAL A 244 -12.01 -32.57 -6.60
CA VAL A 244 -12.75 -33.34 -7.62
C VAL A 244 -13.65 -32.41 -8.43
N ASN A 245 -14.30 -31.45 -7.77
CA ASN A 245 -15.10 -30.43 -8.42
C ASN A 245 -14.22 -29.37 -9.10
N ARG A 246 -14.34 -29.27 -10.43
CA ARG A 246 -13.58 -28.30 -11.25
C ARG A 246 -13.83 -26.84 -10.85
N ALA A 247 -15.04 -26.49 -10.41
CA ALA A 247 -15.36 -25.13 -9.97
C ALA A 247 -14.63 -24.77 -8.66
N TYR A 248 -14.40 -25.74 -7.77
CA TYR A 248 -13.60 -25.54 -6.57
C TYR A 248 -12.10 -25.52 -6.88
N GLU A 249 -11.65 -26.34 -7.83
CA GLU A 249 -10.26 -26.30 -8.29
C GLU A 249 -9.91 -24.99 -9.01
N SER A 250 -10.87 -24.29 -9.62
CA SER A 250 -10.62 -22.97 -10.22
C SER A 250 -10.69 -21.80 -9.23
N LYS A 251 -11.11 -22.03 -7.96
CA LYS A 251 -11.13 -20.97 -6.94
C LYS A 251 -9.73 -20.42 -6.64
N GLY A 252 -9.67 -19.16 -6.21
CA GLY A 252 -8.43 -18.51 -5.83
C GLY A 252 -7.75 -19.16 -4.62
N ASN A 253 -6.44 -18.88 -4.46
CA ASN A 253 -5.62 -19.47 -3.40
C ASN A 253 -6.16 -19.22 -1.99
N ARG A 254 -6.73 -18.05 -1.71
CA ARG A 254 -7.27 -17.70 -0.39
C ARG A 254 -8.50 -18.55 -0.02
N TRP A 255 -9.43 -18.77 -0.95
CA TRP A 255 -10.55 -19.71 -0.77
C TRP A 255 -10.04 -21.12 -0.46
N LYS A 256 -9.07 -21.60 -1.25
CA LYS A 256 -8.48 -22.93 -1.08
C LYS A 256 -7.68 -23.07 0.23
N MET A 257 -7.08 -21.99 0.73
CA MET A 257 -6.41 -21.97 2.04
C MET A 257 -7.43 -22.02 3.18
N ALA A 258 -8.50 -21.23 3.10
CA ALA A 258 -9.58 -21.24 4.07
C ALA A 258 -10.27 -22.62 4.13
N PHE A 259 -10.52 -23.27 2.99
CA PHE A 259 -10.97 -24.67 2.94
C PHE A 259 -10.01 -25.60 3.72
N ARG A 260 -8.70 -25.50 3.48
CA ARG A 260 -7.69 -26.34 4.16
C ARG A 260 -7.54 -26.03 5.65
N ALA A 261 -7.82 -24.79 6.08
CA ALA A 261 -7.88 -24.43 7.50
C ALA A 261 -9.07 -25.12 8.20
N GLY A 262 -10.16 -25.32 7.46
CA GLY A 262 -11.33 -26.07 7.89
C GLY A 262 -12.36 -25.23 8.64
N LYS A 263 -13.58 -25.78 8.77
CA LYS A 263 -14.74 -25.10 9.32
C LYS A 263 -14.52 -24.55 10.74
N GLN A 264 -13.83 -25.30 11.59
CA GLN A 264 -13.50 -24.93 12.98
C GLN A 264 -12.61 -23.68 13.10
N VAL A 265 -11.92 -23.29 12.02
CA VAL A 265 -11.12 -22.05 11.98
C VAL A 265 -11.93 -20.95 11.30
N VAL A 266 -12.51 -21.23 10.14
CA VAL A 266 -13.13 -20.19 9.30
C VAL A 266 -14.45 -19.69 9.88
N ALA A 267 -15.32 -20.55 10.41
CA ALA A 267 -16.60 -20.13 10.96
C ALA A 267 -16.46 -19.14 12.14
N PRO A 268 -15.68 -19.44 13.21
CA PRO A 268 -15.47 -18.48 14.29
C PRO A 268 -14.69 -17.23 13.83
N ALA A 269 -13.82 -17.36 12.82
CA ALA A 269 -13.14 -16.20 12.24
C ALA A 269 -14.13 -15.26 11.56
N ARG A 270 -15.06 -15.79 10.74
CA ARG A 270 -16.11 -14.99 10.09
C ARG A 270 -16.99 -14.28 11.11
N GLU A 271 -17.42 -14.97 12.18
CA GLU A 271 -18.22 -14.36 13.26
C GLU A 271 -17.48 -13.20 13.94
N PHE A 272 -16.18 -13.39 14.23
CA PHE A 272 -15.36 -12.33 14.81
C PHE A 272 -15.19 -11.15 13.84
N VAL A 273 -14.90 -11.43 12.57
CA VAL A 273 -14.66 -10.42 11.55
C VAL A 273 -15.92 -9.60 11.27
N GLU A 274 -17.09 -10.24 11.22
CA GLU A 274 -18.39 -9.56 11.07
C GLU A 274 -18.60 -8.52 12.18
N LYS A 275 -18.38 -8.91 13.44
CA LYS A 275 -18.44 -8.00 14.59
C LYS A 275 -17.43 -6.87 14.45
N TRP A 276 -16.18 -7.20 14.11
CA TRP A 276 -15.11 -6.21 13.98
C TRP A 276 -15.39 -5.20 12.86
N ILE A 277 -15.94 -5.61 11.72
CA ILE A 277 -16.35 -4.69 10.64
C ILE A 277 -17.38 -3.68 11.16
N GLY A 278 -18.33 -4.13 12.00
CA GLY A 278 -19.37 -3.28 12.59
C GLY A 278 -18.84 -2.26 13.62
N GLU A 279 -17.67 -2.52 14.22
CA GLU A 279 -17.03 -1.59 15.17
C GLU A 279 -16.17 -0.51 14.49
N ILE A 280 -15.83 -0.68 13.20
CA ILE A 280 -15.02 0.30 12.47
C ILE A 280 -15.94 1.36 11.86
N GLU A 281 -15.87 2.57 12.42
CA GLU A 281 -16.52 3.80 11.91
C GLU A 281 -15.74 4.47 10.77
#